data_AF-A0A402BZH8-F1
#
_entry.id   AF-A0A402BZH8-F1
#
_cell.length_a   1.000
_cell.length_b   1.000
_cell.length_c   1.000
_cell.angle_alpha   90.00
_cell.angle_beta   90.00
_cell.angle_gamma   90.00
#
_symmetry.space_group_name_H-M   'P 1'
#
loop_
_entity.id
_entity.type
_entity.pdbx_description
1 polymer ?
#
loop_
_entity_poly.entity_id
_entity_poly.type
_entity_poly.pdbx_seq_one_letter_code
_entity_poly.pdbx_strand_id
1 'polypeptide(L)' 'MLAPNQLDAVAHAARDTARRIRLAGSDHARDWAGFIDGAIESGLHTAHQIITDLESEN' A
#
# COMPACT_ATOMS: atom_id res chain seq x y z
N MET A 1 9.72 -14.55 8.67
CA MET A 1 8.42 -15.15 8.31
C MET A 1 7.41 -14.72 9.37
N LEU A 2 6.20 -14.31 8.98
CA LEU A 2 5.16 -13.97 9.95
C LEU A 2 4.77 -15.21 10.76
N ALA A 3 4.50 -15.03 12.05
CA ALA A 3 3.90 -16.09 12.86
C ALA A 3 2.43 -16.32 12.42
N PRO A 4 1.84 -17.48 12.74
CA PRO A 4 0.42 -17.73 12.47
C PRO A 4 -0.47 -16.60 13.00
N ASN A 5 -1.51 -16.25 12.23
CA ASN A 5 -2.51 -15.22 12.54
C ASN A 5 -1.98 -13.77 12.61
N GLN A 6 -0.77 -13.49 12.13
CA GLN A 6 -0.23 -12.11 12.09
C GLN A 6 -0.53 -11.36 10.78
N LEU A 7 -0.98 -12.06 9.74
CA LEU A 7 -1.18 -11.46 8.42
C LEU A 7 -2.21 -10.32 8.47
N ASP A 8 -3.33 -10.51 9.14
CA ASP A 8 -4.39 -9.50 9.21
C ASP A 8 -3.91 -8.22 9.89
N ALA A 9 -3.20 -8.35 11.02
CA ALA A 9 -2.67 -7.20 11.76
C ALA A 9 -1.66 -6.42 10.91
N VAL A 10 -0.74 -7.13 10.23
CA VAL A 10 0.27 -6.51 9.37
C VAL A 10 -0.36 -5.88 8.12
N ALA A 11 -1.29 -6.58 7.48
CA ALA A 11 -1.98 -6.08 6.29
C ALA A 11 -2.84 -4.84 6.61
N HIS A 12 -3.48 -4.80 7.79
CA HIS A 12 -4.23 -3.65 8.25
C HIS A 12 -3.30 -2.45 8.50
N ALA A 13 -2.21 -2.66 9.25
CA ALA A 13 -1.23 -1.61 9.50
C ALA A 13 -0.59 -1.08 8.22
N ALA A 14 -0.34 -1.95 7.23
CA ALA A 14 0.23 -1.55 5.95
C ALA A 14 -0.70 -0.69 5.08
N ARG A 15 -2.01 -0.75 5.33
CA ARG A 15 -3.04 0.03 4.62
C ARG A 15 -3.49 1.27 5.40
N ASP A 16 -2.90 1.55 6.55
CA ASP A 16 -3.25 2.73 7.35
C ASP A 16 -2.85 4.03 6.62
N THR A 17 -3.85 4.75 6.11
CA THR A 17 -3.67 6.03 5.41
C THR A 17 -3.77 7.25 6.32
N ALA A 18 -4.10 7.08 7.61
CA ALA A 18 -4.23 8.20 8.56
C ALA A 18 -2.87 8.85 8.91
N ARG A 19 -1.76 8.20 8.55
CA ARG A 19 -0.39 8.70 8.73
C ARG A 19 0.07 9.48 7.49
N ARG A 20 1.26 10.10 7.53
CA ARG A 20 1.87 10.76 6.36
C ARG A 20 2.76 9.87 5.51
N ILE A 21 2.92 8.61 5.92
CA ILE A 21 3.70 7.60 5.19
C ILE A 21 2.71 6.71 4.45
N ARG A 22 3.04 6.34 3.22
CA ARG A 22 2.31 5.34 2.43
C ARG A 22 3.28 4.23 2.03
N LEU A 23 2.79 2.99 2.02
CA LEU A 23 3.56 1.83 1.63
C LEU A 23 3.14 1.38 0.23
N ALA A 24 4.13 1.08 -0.61
CA ALA A 24 3.96 0.56 -1.96
C ALA A 24 5.03 -0.49 -2.25
N GLY A 25 4.95 -1.14 -3.41
CA GLY A 25 5.84 -2.23 -3.79
C GLY A 25 5.05 -3.51 -4.04
N SER A 26 5.70 -4.51 -4.63
CA SER A 26 5.02 -5.73 -5.09
C SER A 26 4.26 -6.46 -3.99
N ASP A 27 4.71 -6.39 -2.73
CA ASP A 27 4.01 -7.04 -1.60
C ASP A 27 2.69 -6.33 -1.22
N HIS A 28 2.51 -5.10 -1.70
CA HIS A 28 1.32 -4.28 -1.48
C HIS A 28 0.38 -4.25 -2.70
N ALA A 29 0.71 -4.97 -3.77
CA ALA A 29 -0.13 -5.09 -4.95
C ALA A 29 -1.40 -5.90 -4.66
N ARG A 30 -2.47 -5.65 -5.42
CA ARG A 30 -3.72 -6.41 -5.28
C ARG A 30 -3.74 -7.65 -6.16
N ASP A 31 -3.27 -7.51 -7.39
CA ASP A 31 -3.39 -8.58 -8.39
C ASP A 31 -2.06 -9.32 -8.61
N TRP A 32 -0.95 -8.59 -8.77
CA TRP A 32 0.35 -9.15 -9.13
C TRP A 32 1.36 -9.15 -7.98
N ALA A 33 0.90 -9.55 -6.79
CA ALA A 33 1.73 -9.53 -5.59
C ALA A 33 2.98 -10.41 -5.73
N GLY A 34 4.15 -9.87 -5.40
CA GLY A 34 5.45 -10.52 -5.58
C GLY A 34 6.08 -10.41 -6.97
N PHE A 35 5.42 -9.75 -7.94
CA PHE A 35 5.95 -9.51 -9.28
C PHE A 35 6.23 -8.02 -9.54
N ILE A 36 7.04 -7.73 -10.56
CA ILE A 36 7.38 -6.35 -10.97
C ILE A 36 6.12 -5.55 -11.32
N ASP A 37 5.18 -6.16 -12.04
CA ASP A 37 3.92 -5.51 -12.42
C ASP A 37 3.12 -5.08 -11.18
N GLY A 38 3.19 -5.85 -10.08
CA GLY A 38 2.59 -5.48 -8.81
C GLY A 38 3.27 -4.28 -8.15
N ALA A 39 4.60 -4.15 -8.28
CA ALA A 39 5.30 -2.96 -7.80
C ALA A 39 4.90 -1.70 -8.58
N ILE A 40 4.69 -1.83 -9.89
CA ILE A 40 4.19 -0.74 -10.74
C ILE A 40 2.74 -0.38 -10.38
N GLU A 41 1.86 -1.38 -10.30
CA GLU A 41 0.45 -1.23 -9.92
C GLU A 41 0.29 -0.50 -8.58
N SER A 42 0.92 -1.03 -7.53
CA SER A 42 0.83 -0.48 -6.17
C SER A 42 1.46 0.91 -6.08
N GLY A 43 2.58 1.15 -6.78
CA GLY A 43 3.25 2.45 -6.82
C GLY A 43 2.36 3.53 -7.43
N LEU A 44 1.78 3.25 -8.60
CA LEU A 44 0.86 4.18 -9.28
C LEU A 44 -0.39 4.44 -8.44
N HIS A 45 -0.98 3.38 -7.87
CA HIS A 45 -2.15 3.50 -7.01
C HIS A 45 -1.87 4.40 -5.79
N THR A 46 -0.75 4.17 -5.11
CA THR A 46 -0.33 4.94 -3.93
C THR A 46 -0.04 6.39 -4.26
N ALA A 47 0.64 6.66 -5.38
CA ALA A 47 0.92 8.01 -5.83
C ALA A 47 -0.37 8.80 -6.12
N HIS A 48 -1.34 8.20 -6.81
CA HIS A 48 -2.64 8.83 -7.05
C HIS A 48 -3.38 9.15 -5.75
N GLN A 49 -3.37 8.24 -4.76
CA GLN A 49 -3.97 8.51 -3.45
C GLN A 49 -3.34 9.73 -2.77
N ILE A 50 -2.01 9.83 -2.76
CA ILE A 50 -1.31 10.98 -2.17
C ILE A 50 -1.70 12.29 -2.87
N ILE A 51 -1.74 12.27 -4.21
CA ILE A 51 -2.11 13.46 -4.98
C ILE A 51 -3.54 13.91 -4.62
N THR A 52 -4.50 12.98 -4.61
CA THR A 52 -5.89 13.28 -4.22
C THR A 52 -6.00 13.79 -2.79
N ASP A 53 -5.28 13.18 -1.85
CA ASP A 53 -5.27 13.63 -0.45
C ASP A 53 -4.74 15.07 -0.34
N LEU A 54 -3.62 15.37 -1.00
CA LEU A 54 -3.01 16.72 -1.01
C LEU A 54 -3.90 17.77 -1.67
N GLU A 55 -4.62 17.42 -2.73
CA GLU A 55 -5.60 18.30 -3.38
C GLU A 55 -6.80 18.59 -2.48
N SER A 56 -7.21 17.63 -1.63
CA SER A 56 -8.34 17.78 -0.72
C SER A 56 -8.02 18.60 0.54
N GLU A 57 -6.75 18.72 0.91
CA GLU A 57 -6.28 19.51 2.06
C GLU A 57 -6.13 21.01 1.75
N ASN A 58 -6.26 21.41 0.47
CA ASN A 58 -6.02 22.76 -0.04
C ASN A 58 -7.34 23.50 -0.34
#